data_AF-A0A523R278-F1
#
_entry.id   AF-A0A523R278-F1
#
_cell.length_a   1.000
_cell.length_b   1.000
_cell.length_c   1.000
_cell.angle_alpha   90.00
_cell.angle_beta   90.00
_cell.angle_gamma   90.00
#
_symmetry.space_group_name_H-M   'P 1'
#
loop_
_entity.id
_entity.type
_entity.pdbx_description
1 polymer ?
#
loop_
_entity_poly.entity_id
_entity_poly.type
_entity_poly.pdbx_seq_one_letter_code
_entity_poly.pdbx_strand_id
1 'polypeptide(L)'
;MLLAEPIQITHRLVQEFERLGIQYLVGGSLASSLHGIPRATNDVDIVADIMSEHIPDLVNALETEFYIDAEMIHEAIQHRSSFNVIHLATMFKVDIFLLKADVASQ
;
A
#
# COMPACT_ATOMS: atom_id res chain seq x y z
N MET A 1 -21.75 5.63 -6.98
CA MET A 1 -20.85 6.30 -6.01
C MET A 1 -19.48 5.64 -6.13
N LEU A 2 -18.79 5.84 -7.27
CA LEU A 2 -17.64 5.01 -7.69
C LEU A 2 -16.35 5.28 -6.90
N LEU A 3 -16.24 6.43 -6.22
CA LEU A 3 -15.01 6.88 -5.56
C LEU A 3 -14.93 6.54 -4.06
N ALA A 4 -16.04 6.16 -3.43
CA ALA A 4 -16.05 5.91 -1.98
C ALA A 4 -15.31 4.62 -1.60
N GLU A 5 -15.42 3.59 -2.44
CA GLU A 5 -14.89 2.26 -2.17
C GLU A 5 -13.35 2.20 -2.24
N PRO A 6 -12.66 2.73 -3.28
CA PRO A 6 -11.19 2.82 -3.28
C PRO A 6 -10.64 3.59 -2.06
N ILE A 7 -11.26 4.71 -1.69
CA ILE A 7 -10.85 5.49 -0.52
C ILE A 7 -10.99 4.68 0.76
N GLN A 8 -12.09 3.96 0.95
CA GLN A 8 -12.32 3.13 2.13
C GLN A 8 -11.31 1.98 2.22
N ILE A 9 -11.02 1.32 1.10
CA ILE A 9 -10.04 0.23 1.03
C ILE A 9 -8.64 0.74 1.36
N THR A 10 -8.21 1.85 0.74
CA THR A 10 -6.94 2.49 1.06
C THR A 10 -6.87 2.93 2.51
N HIS A 11 -7.94 3.51 3.05
CA HIS A 11 -8.02 3.91 4.45
C HIS A 11 -7.86 2.71 5.39
N ARG A 12 -8.52 1.58 5.11
CA ARG A 12 -8.38 0.35 5.90
C ARG A 12 -6.93 -0.14 5.94
N LEU A 13 -6.25 -0.12 4.79
CA LEU A 13 -4.85 -0.53 4.69
C LEU A 13 -3.91 0.38 5.50
N VAL A 14 -4.03 1.70 5.35
CA VAL A 14 -3.13 2.63 6.04
C VAL A 14 -3.38 2.70 7.55
N GLN A 15 -4.57 2.36 8.04
CA GLN A 15 -4.80 2.20 9.47
C GLN A 15 -3.90 1.12 10.09
N GLU A 16 -3.62 0.04 9.38
CA GLU A 16 -2.67 -0.98 9.86
C GLU A 16 -1.24 -0.46 9.81
N PHE A 17 -0.87 0.36 8.82
CA PHE A 17 0.42 1.03 8.81
C PHE A 17 0.59 1.95 10.01
N GLU A 18 -0.41 2.78 10.32
CA GLU A 18 -0.40 3.67 11.48
C GLU A 18 -0.28 2.89 12.80
N ARG A 19 -1.04 1.80 12.94
CA ARG A 19 -0.99 0.93 14.13
C ARG A 19 0.38 0.29 14.33
N LEU A 20 1.05 -0.08 13.24
CA LEU A 20 2.37 -0.70 13.25
C LEU A 20 3.53 0.30 13.24
N GLY A 21 3.25 1.60 13.17
CA GLY A 21 4.30 2.64 13.11
C GLY A 21 5.04 2.70 11.77
N ILE A 22 4.45 2.15 10.71
CA ILE A 22 5.00 2.15 9.35
C ILE A 22 4.78 3.54 8.74
N GLN A 23 5.85 4.22 8.35
CA GLN A 23 5.75 5.49 7.62
C GLN A 23 5.26 5.22 6.19
N TYR A 24 4.33 6.03 5.70
CA TYR A 24 3.78 5.87 4.36
C TYR A 24 3.43 7.20 3.70
N LEU A 25 3.32 7.16 2.38
CA LEU A 25 2.83 8.25 1.55
C LEU A 25 1.90 7.69 0.47
N VAL A 26 0.65 8.13 0.48
CA VAL A 26 -0.34 7.76 -0.55
C VAL A 26 -0.12 8.63 -1.80
N GLY A 27 0.09 7.98 -2.94
CA GLY A 27 0.31 8.59 -4.25
C GLY A 27 -0.72 8.15 -5.29
N GLY A 28 -0.34 8.25 -6.56
CA GLY A 28 -1.15 7.76 -7.69
C GLY A 28 -2.36 8.62 -8.06
N SER A 29 -3.27 8.03 -8.83
CA SER A 29 -4.46 8.71 -9.34
C SER A 29 -5.42 9.13 -8.22
N LEU A 30 -5.47 8.41 -7.10
CA LEU A 30 -6.32 8.73 -5.94
C LEU A 30 -5.90 10.05 -5.28
N ALA A 31 -4.60 10.26 -5.06
CA ALA A 31 -4.07 11.53 -4.57
C ALA A 31 -4.36 12.70 -5.55
N SER A 32 -4.30 12.44 -6.87
CA SER A 32 -4.65 13.45 -7.88
C SER A 32 -6.16 13.67 -8.08
N SER A 33 -6.99 12.69 -7.72
CA SER A 33 -8.46 12.77 -7.84
C SER A 33 -9.06 13.70 -6.79
N LEU A 34 -8.42 13.82 -5.62
CA LEU A 34 -8.70 14.88 -4.63
C LEU A 34 -8.50 16.29 -5.21
N HIS A 35 -7.71 16.43 -6.28
CA HIS A 35 -7.42 17.69 -6.97
C HIS A 35 -8.13 17.87 -8.33
N GLY A 36 -9.14 17.03 -8.64
CA GLY A 36 -10.12 17.35 -9.69
C GLY A 36 -9.77 16.93 -11.13
N ILE A 37 -8.76 16.07 -11.35
CA ILE A 37 -8.51 15.50 -12.68
C ILE A 37 -8.84 13.98 -12.65
N PRO A 38 -9.97 13.55 -13.24
CA PRO A 38 -10.29 12.13 -13.34
C PRO A 38 -9.27 11.45 -14.25
N ARG A 39 -8.44 10.55 -13.70
CA ARG A 39 -7.66 9.60 -14.49
C ARG A 39 -8.21 8.20 -14.26
N ALA A 40 -8.48 7.51 -15.36
CA ALA A 40 -8.95 6.13 -15.39
C ALA A 40 -7.79 5.16 -15.16
N THR A 41 -7.09 5.28 -14.03
CA THR A 41 -6.23 4.22 -13.51
C THR A 41 -6.76 3.88 -12.13
N ASN A 42 -7.28 2.67 -12.01
CA ASN A 42 -8.07 2.18 -10.87
C ASN A 42 -7.16 1.61 -9.77
N ASP A 43 -5.96 2.17 -9.62
CA ASP A 43 -4.89 1.65 -8.78
C ASP A 43 -4.41 2.76 -7.84
N VAL A 44 -4.16 2.40 -6.59
CA VAL A 44 -3.57 3.28 -5.58
C VAL A 44 -2.12 2.89 -5.38
N ASP A 45 -1.24 3.86 -5.53
CA ASP A 45 0.18 3.69 -5.23
C ASP A 45 0.44 4.17 -3.81
N ILE A 46 1.12 3.37 -2.99
CA ILE A 46 1.57 3.77 -1.65
C ILE A 46 3.06 3.53 -1.56
N VAL A 47 3.82 4.54 -1.15
CA VAL A 47 5.21 4.35 -0.71
C VAL A 47 5.18 4.06 0.78
N ALA A 48 5.85 3.01 1.25
CA ALA A 48 5.85 2.63 2.67
C ALA A 48 7.23 2.16 3.15
N ASP A 49 7.59 2.51 4.38
CA ASP A 49 8.82 2.08 5.06
C ASP A 49 8.58 0.77 5.84
N ILE A 50 8.35 -0.30 5.10
CA ILE A 50 8.09 -1.63 5.67
C ILE A 50 9.40 -2.36 5.90
N MET A 51 9.64 -2.77 7.14
CA MET A 51 10.78 -3.58 7.57
C MET A 51 10.34 -5.02 7.82
N SER A 52 11.30 -5.95 7.82
CA SER A 52 11.03 -7.39 8.01
C SER A 52 10.32 -7.71 9.32
N GLU A 53 10.52 -6.90 10.36
CA GLU A 53 9.85 -7.02 11.66
C GLU A 53 8.33 -6.74 11.58
N HIS A 54 7.87 -5.97 10.60
CA HIS A 54 6.45 -5.67 10.43
C HIS A 54 5.69 -6.79 9.71
N ILE A 55 6.37 -7.68 8.97
CA ILE A 55 5.71 -8.66 8.07
C ILE A 55 4.69 -9.53 8.82
N PRO A 56 5.03 -10.19 9.95
CA PRO A 56 4.09 -11.09 10.61
C PRO A 56 2.81 -10.37 11.06
N ASP A 57 2.96 -9.19 11.67
CA ASP A 57 1.83 -8.42 12.18
C ASP A 57 0.99 -7.80 11.05
N LEU A 58 1.62 -7.42 9.94
CA LEU A 58 0.95 -6.86 8.77
C LEU A 58 0.12 -7.92 8.04
N VAL A 59 0.70 -9.11 7.81
CA VAL A 59 -0.01 -10.24 7.17
C VAL A 59 -1.19 -10.67 8.03
N ASN A 60 -0.97 -10.94 9.32
CA ASN A 60 -2.03 -11.34 10.24
C ASN A 60 -3.18 -10.31 10.33
N ALA A 61 -2.87 -9.02 10.24
CA ALA A 61 -3.89 -7.96 10.30
C ALA A 61 -4.74 -7.84 9.02
N LEU A 62 -4.20 -8.25 7.87
CA LEU A 62 -4.81 -7.98 6.56
C LEU A 62 -5.29 -9.24 5.81
N GLU A 63 -4.75 -10.41 6.11
CA GLU A 63 -4.97 -11.66 5.34
C GLU A 63 -6.44 -12.10 5.23
N THR A 64 -7.30 -11.63 6.14
CA THR A 64 -8.74 -11.95 6.12
C THR A 64 -9.54 -11.10 5.12
N GLU A 65 -9.07 -9.88 4.83
CA GLU A 65 -9.74 -8.91 3.95
C GLU A 65 -8.99 -8.71 2.62
N PHE A 66 -7.69 -9.00 2.62
CA PHE A 66 -6.77 -8.77 1.52
C PHE A 66 -5.97 -10.02 1.19
N TYR A 67 -5.73 -10.25 -0.09
CA TYR A 67 -4.62 -11.05 -0.54
C TYR A 67 -3.32 -10.31 -0.23
N ILE A 68 -2.51 -10.90 0.63
CA ILE A 68 -1.21 -10.42 1.08
C ILE A 68 -0.33 -11.64 1.33
N ASP A 69 0.93 -11.58 0.89
CA ASP A 69 1.85 -12.72 0.96
C ASP A 69 3.18 -12.31 1.61
N ALA A 70 3.58 -13.05 2.64
CA ALA A 70 4.77 -12.75 3.42
C ALA A 70 6.06 -12.87 2.61
N GLU A 71 6.13 -13.84 1.70
CA GLU A 71 7.30 -14.08 0.85
C GLU A 71 7.46 -12.95 -0.16
N MET A 72 6.36 -12.51 -0.79
CA MET A 72 6.34 -11.37 -1.70
C MET A 72 6.80 -10.07 -1.02
N ILE A 73 6.38 -9.82 0.22
CA ILE A 73 6.84 -8.67 0.99
C ILE A 73 8.33 -8.80 1.30
N HIS A 74 8.78 -9.99 1.70
CA HIS A 74 10.18 -10.23 2.00
C HIS A 74 11.07 -10.00 0.77
N GLU A 75 10.69 -10.53 -0.38
CA GLU A 75 11.38 -10.29 -1.65
C GLU A 75 11.39 -8.80 -2.01
N ALA A 76 10.28 -8.09 -1.79
CA ALA A 76 10.22 -6.66 -2.05
C ALA A 76 11.22 -5.88 -1.19
N ILE A 77 11.33 -6.22 0.10
CA ILE A 77 12.29 -5.61 1.04
C ILE A 77 13.72 -5.87 0.59
N GLN A 78 14.04 -7.13 0.26
CA GLN A 78 15.37 -7.51 -0.19
C GLN A 78 15.80 -6.76 -1.46
N HIS A 79 14.90 -6.62 -2.43
CA HIS A 79 15.18 -6.02 -3.72
C HIS A 79 14.89 -4.51 -3.78
N ARG A 80 14.40 -3.91 -2.69
CA ARG A 80 13.90 -2.52 -2.63
C ARG A 80 12.94 -2.22 -3.79
N SER A 81 12.05 -3.16 -4.03
CA SER A 81 11.08 -3.13 -5.12
C SER A 81 9.68 -2.83 -4.57
N SER A 82 8.66 -3.35 -5.22
CA SER A 82 7.26 -3.16 -4.89
C SER A 82 6.54 -4.50 -4.87
N PHE A 83 5.44 -4.56 -4.13
CA PHE A 83 4.51 -5.67 -4.13
C PHE A 83 3.09 -5.11 -4.21
N ASN A 84 2.11 -5.97 -4.45
CA ASN A 84 0.71 -5.56 -4.44
C ASN A 84 -0.07 -6.25 -3.33
N VAL A 85 -1.13 -5.58 -2.90
CA VAL A 85 -2.13 -6.09 -1.97
C VAL A 85 -3.48 -5.97 -2.67
N ILE A 86 -4.30 -7.00 -2.62
CA ILE A 86 -5.57 -7.04 -3.36
C ILE A 86 -6.71 -7.23 -2.38
N HIS A 87 -7.64 -6.29 -2.34
CA HIS A 87 -8.84 -6.42 -1.51
C HIS A 87 -9.76 -7.50 -2.08
N LEU A 88 -10.02 -8.56 -1.31
CA LEU A 88 -10.62 -9.79 -1.83
C LEU A 88 -12.07 -9.61 -2.30
N ALA A 89 -12.85 -8.75 -1.65
CA ALA A 89 -14.25 -8.58 -1.99
C ALA A 89 -14.47 -7.81 -3.30
N THR A 90 -13.55 -6.90 -3.64
CA THR A 90 -13.70 -5.96 -4.77
C THR A 90 -12.67 -6.18 -5.86
N MET A 91 -11.66 -7.01 -5.59
CA MET A 91 -10.47 -7.20 -6.41
C MET A 91 -9.70 -5.89 -6.68
N PHE A 92 -9.88 -4.91 -5.79
CA PHE A 92 -9.16 -3.64 -5.89
C PHE A 92 -7.70 -3.84 -5.51
N LYS A 93 -6.81 -3.39 -6.38
CA LYS A 93 -5.37 -3.55 -6.23
C LYS A 93 -4.74 -2.28 -5.66
N VAL A 94 -3.88 -2.45 -4.66
CA VAL A 94 -3.01 -1.41 -4.13
C VAL A 94 -1.57 -1.82 -4.39
N ASP A 95 -0.83 -0.96 -5.07
CA ASP A 95 0.59 -1.14 -5.32
C ASP A 95 1.40 -0.47 -4.20
N ILE A 96 2.22 -1.25 -3.50
CA ILE A 96 3.07 -0.79 -2.41
C ILE A 96 4.51 -0.78 -2.87
N PHE A 97 5.11 0.40 -2.87
CA PHE A 97 6.52 0.64 -3.17
C PHE A 97 7.28 0.82 -1.88
N LEU A 98 8.39 0.09 -1.70
CA LEU A 98 9.20 0.29 -0.52
C LEU A 98 10.01 1.58 -0.61
N LEU A 99 10.04 2.30 0.52
CA LEU A 99 10.80 3.53 0.65
C LEU A 99 12.27 3.26 0.31
N LYS A 100 12.75 3.92 -0.74
CA LYS A 100 14.18 3.88 -1.09
C LYS A 100 14.89 4.91 -0.22
N ALA A 101 15.89 4.46 0.54
CA ALA A 101 16.82 5.38 1.18
C ALA A 101 17.45 6.26 0.09
N ASP A 102 17.14 7.54 0.12
CA ASP A 102 17.66 8.50 -0.84
C ASP A 102 19.16 8.67 -0.59
N VAL A 103 19.99 8.31 -1.56
CA VAL A 103 21.46 8.49 -1.47
C VAL A 103 21.84 9.96 -1.71
N ALA A 104 20.86 10.84 -1.96
CA ALA A 104 21.05 12.26 -2.29
C ALA A 104 20.95 13.20 -1.06
N SER A 105 21.35 12.73 0.12
CA SER A 105 21.66 13.59 1.27
C SER A 105 23.05 13.24 1.81
N GLN A 106 24.07 13.50 0.97
CA GLN A 106 25.45 13.71 1.41
C GLN A 106 25.80 15.18 1.18
#